data_AF-A0A662J3W7-F1
#
_entry.id   AF-A0A662J3W7-F1
#
_cell.length_a   1.000
_cell.length_b   1.000
_cell.length_c   1.000
_cell.angle_alpha   90.00
_cell.angle_beta   90.00
_cell.angle_gamma   90.00
#
_symmetry.space_group_name_H-M   'P 1'
#
loop_
_entity.id
_entity.type
_entity.pdbx_description
1 polymer ?
#
loop_
_entity_poly.entity_id
_entity_poly.type
_entity_poly.pdbx_seq_one_letter_code
_entity_poly.pdbx_strand_id
1 'polypeptide(L)'
;MSRAFRPKDFLDLAALIGNAIATCKQLVVGKTFEEAWIRTGISRAYYGAFLYIRNLAGLTYYRRSDVHEKLINNLKMAGSNYKYIGHRLAKLRQMRNKADYDLPPSYSPTLNDLIYAIRLSKHIMKRASKLRWPPSSLGIF
;
A
#
# COMPACT_ATOMS: atom_id res chain seq x y z
N MET A 1 4.04 -29.24 1.43
CA MET A 1 4.77 -28.06 0.91
C MET A 1 3.76 -27.14 0.25
N SER A 2 3.83 -25.82 0.48
CA SER A 2 2.99 -24.87 -0.26
C SER A 2 3.44 -24.82 -1.72
N ARG A 3 2.49 -24.68 -2.64
CA ARG A 3 2.78 -24.54 -4.07
C ARG A 3 3.44 -23.19 -4.32
N ALA A 4 4.41 -23.13 -5.24
CA ALA A 4 4.97 -21.86 -5.69
C ALA A 4 3.89 -20.92 -6.26
N PHE A 5 4.04 -19.63 -6.00
CA PHE A 5 3.19 -18.58 -6.55
C PHE A 5 3.31 -18.49 -8.07
N ARG A 6 2.18 -18.24 -8.75
CA ARG A 6 2.12 -17.99 -10.19
C ARG A 6 1.27 -16.73 -10.44
N PRO A 7 1.55 -15.94 -11.49
CA PRO A 7 0.76 -14.74 -11.78
C PRO A 7 -0.75 -14.97 -11.89
N LYS A 8 -1.18 -16.13 -12.39
CA LYS A 8 -2.61 -16.53 -12.45
C LYS A 8 -3.29 -16.52 -11.07
N ASP A 9 -2.53 -16.67 -9.99
CA ASP A 9 -3.08 -16.69 -8.64
C ASP A 9 -3.72 -15.35 -8.26
N PHE A 10 -3.30 -14.23 -8.86
CA PHE A 10 -4.00 -12.96 -8.72
C PHE A 10 -5.35 -12.94 -9.42
N LEU A 11 -5.47 -13.58 -10.59
CA LEU A 11 -6.75 -13.68 -11.29
C LEU A 11 -7.72 -14.59 -10.52
N ASP A 12 -7.22 -15.73 -10.03
CA ASP A 12 -8.01 -16.67 -9.22
C ASP A 12 -8.47 -15.98 -7.91
N LEU A 13 -7.58 -15.19 -7.30
CA LEU A 13 -7.91 -14.34 -6.16
C LEU A 13 -9.03 -13.33 -6.46
N ALA A 14 -8.96 -12.65 -7.61
CA ALA A 14 -9.99 -11.71 -8.03
C ALA A 14 -11.36 -12.39 -8.21
N ALA A 15 -11.37 -13.60 -8.79
CA ALA A 15 -12.59 -14.41 -8.92
C ALA A 15 -13.18 -14.82 -7.56
N LEU A 16 -12.34 -15.18 -6.58
CA LEU A 16 -12.78 -15.48 -5.22
C LEU A 16 -13.43 -14.26 -4.55
N ILE A 17 -12.83 -13.07 -4.69
CA ILE A 17 -13.40 -11.82 -4.19
C ILE A 17 -14.77 -11.54 -4.84
N GLY A 18 -14.86 -11.66 -6.17
CA GLY A 18 -16.10 -11.45 -6.91
C GLY A 18 -17.23 -12.39 -6.47
N ASN A 19 -16.93 -13.68 -6.32
CA ASN A 19 -17.90 -14.66 -5.84
C ASN A 19 -18.36 -14.39 -4.40
N ALA A 20 -17.43 -14.03 -3.51
CA ALA A 20 -17.77 -13.70 -2.13
C ALA A 20 -18.73 -12.49 -2.06
N ILE A 21 -18.48 -11.44 -2.85
CA ILE A 21 -19.35 -10.27 -2.95
C ILE A 21 -20.71 -10.64 -3.54
N ALA A 22 -20.74 -11.36 -4.67
CA ALA A 22 -21.98 -11.71 -5.37
C ALA A 22 -22.91 -12.60 -4.53
N THR A 23 -22.34 -13.40 -3.62
CA THR A 23 -23.10 -14.34 -2.79
C THR A 23 -23.26 -13.88 -1.34
N CYS A 24 -22.73 -12.70 -0.98
CA CYS A 24 -22.64 -12.22 0.40
C CYS A 24 -22.01 -13.24 1.36
N LYS A 25 -21.08 -14.08 0.86
CA LYS A 25 -20.40 -15.12 1.64
C LYS A 25 -19.07 -14.64 2.15
N GLN A 26 -18.63 -15.23 3.26
CA GLN A 26 -17.30 -14.99 3.80
C GLN A 26 -16.22 -15.47 2.82
N LEU A 27 -15.20 -14.65 2.63
CA LEU A 27 -14.02 -14.97 1.85
C LEU A 27 -13.09 -15.88 2.66
N VAL A 28 -12.89 -17.12 2.21
CA VAL A 28 -12.03 -18.07 2.90
C VAL A 28 -10.61 -17.98 2.35
N VAL A 29 -9.65 -17.70 3.24
CA VAL A 29 -8.22 -17.65 2.92
C VAL A 29 -7.65 -19.06 2.97
N GLY A 30 -7.52 -19.70 1.80
CA GLY A 30 -6.87 -20.99 1.66
C GLY A 30 -5.35 -20.89 1.45
N LYS A 31 -4.59 -21.89 1.93
CA LYS A 31 -3.12 -21.97 1.76
C LYS A 31 -2.66 -21.95 0.29
N THR A 32 -3.51 -22.39 -0.64
CA THR A 32 -3.20 -22.43 -2.08
C THR A 32 -2.86 -21.07 -2.66
N PHE A 33 -3.46 -19.99 -2.14
CA PHE A 33 -3.30 -18.63 -2.64
C PHE A 33 -2.67 -17.69 -1.61
N GLU A 34 -2.02 -18.25 -0.58
CA GLU A 34 -1.46 -17.49 0.55
C GLU A 34 -0.56 -16.34 0.09
N GLU A 35 0.37 -16.59 -0.84
CA GLU A 35 1.25 -15.55 -1.35
C GLU A 35 0.49 -14.47 -2.14
N ALA A 36 -0.53 -14.84 -2.91
CA ALA A 36 -1.37 -13.87 -3.63
C ALA A 36 -2.16 -12.96 -2.66
N TRP A 37 -2.67 -13.52 -1.55
CA TRP A 37 -3.28 -12.76 -0.46
C TRP A 37 -2.29 -11.80 0.19
N ILE A 38 -1.08 -12.27 0.50
CA ILE A 38 -0.02 -11.47 1.10
C ILE A 38 0.36 -10.30 0.20
N ARG A 39 0.65 -10.56 -1.08
CA ARG A 39 0.99 -9.54 -2.08
C ARG A 39 -0.12 -8.49 -2.20
N THR A 40 -1.37 -8.94 -2.32
CA THR A 40 -2.54 -8.06 -2.39
C THR A 40 -2.69 -7.20 -1.14
N GLY A 41 -2.51 -7.79 0.04
CA GLY A 41 -2.59 -7.10 1.32
C GLY A 41 -1.52 -6.00 1.47
N ILE A 42 -0.28 -6.26 1.05
CA ILE A 42 0.80 -5.26 1.03
C ILE A 42 0.41 -4.08 0.13
N SER A 43 -0.10 -4.38 -1.07
CA SER A 43 -0.51 -3.35 -2.04
C SER A 43 -1.69 -2.52 -1.52
N ARG A 44 -2.69 -3.15 -0.88
CA ARG A 44 -3.80 -2.42 -0.24
C ARG A 44 -3.35 -1.59 0.96
N ALA A 45 -2.41 -2.09 1.78
CA ALA A 45 -1.84 -1.32 2.89
C ALA A 45 -1.13 -0.04 2.40
N TYR A 46 -0.39 -0.13 1.29
CA TYR A 46 0.19 1.04 0.63
C TYR A 46 -0.87 2.00 0.11
N TYR A 47 -1.83 1.54 -0.69
CA TYR A 47 -2.86 2.41 -1.27
C TYR A 47 -3.72 3.08 -0.21
N GLY A 48 -4.03 2.40 0.90
CA GLY A 48 -4.74 3.00 2.03
C GLY A 48 -4.01 4.20 2.62
N ALA A 49 -2.71 4.04 2.94
CA ALA A 49 -1.90 5.16 3.43
C ALA A 49 -1.70 6.25 2.37
N PHE A 50 -1.37 5.88 1.13
CA PHE A 50 -1.11 6.83 0.06
C PHE A 50 -2.32 7.70 -0.27
N LEU A 51 -3.50 7.10 -0.46
CA LEU A 51 -4.72 7.84 -0.79
C LEU A 51 -5.17 8.73 0.37
N TYR A 52 -5.04 8.25 1.61
CA TYR A 52 -5.34 9.06 2.80
C TYR A 52 -4.45 10.31 2.86
N ILE A 53 -3.13 10.15 2.69
CA ILE A 53 -2.20 11.27 2.72
C ILE A 53 -2.36 12.18 1.50
N ARG A 54 -2.63 11.62 0.31
CA ARG A 54 -2.91 12.39 -0.91
C ARG A 54 -4.13 13.28 -0.75
N ASN A 55 -5.20 12.77 -0.11
CA ASN A 55 -6.40 13.53 0.19
C ASN A 55 -6.09 14.70 1.13
N LEU A 56 -5.40 14.44 2.24
CA LEU A 56 -5.00 15.48 3.21
C LEU A 56 -4.08 16.54 2.57
N ALA A 57 -3.19 16.13 1.68
CA ALA A 57 -2.29 17.04 0.97
C ALA A 57 -2.98 17.85 -0.15
N GLY A 58 -4.29 17.66 -0.39
CA GLY A 58 -5.02 18.37 -1.43
C GLY A 58 -4.67 17.94 -2.86
N LEU A 59 -4.01 16.79 -3.06
CA LEU A 59 -3.49 16.34 -4.36
C LEU A 59 -4.44 15.44 -5.14
N THR A 60 -5.74 15.51 -4.89
CA THR A 60 -6.76 14.63 -5.51
C THR A 60 -6.99 14.92 -6.99
N TYR A 61 -6.78 16.16 -7.44
CA TYR A 61 -6.91 16.58 -8.83
C TYR A 61 -5.67 16.23 -9.69
N TYR A 62 -4.51 16.06 -9.06
CA TYR A 62 -3.27 15.70 -9.76
C TYR A 62 -3.30 14.20 -10.14
N ARG A 63 -3.42 13.91 -11.44
CA ARG A 63 -3.64 12.55 -11.98
C ARG A 63 -2.44 11.93 -12.70
N ARG A 64 -1.30 12.61 -12.75
CA ARG A 64 -0.10 12.09 -13.43
C ARG A 64 0.50 10.92 -12.63
N SER A 65 1.17 10.01 -13.34
CA SER A 65 1.74 8.77 -12.78
C SER A 65 2.83 9.03 -11.73
N ASP A 66 3.49 10.17 -11.80
CA ASP A 66 4.53 10.61 -10.86
C ASP A 66 3.97 11.11 -9.51
N VAL A 67 2.64 11.16 -9.33
CA VAL A 67 1.97 11.63 -8.10
C VAL A 67 2.49 10.94 -6.84
N HIS A 68 2.81 9.65 -6.95
CA HIS A 68 3.35 8.86 -5.84
C HIS A 68 4.69 9.41 -5.35
N GLU A 69 5.58 9.70 -6.30
CA GLU A 69 6.91 10.21 -6.02
C GLU A 69 6.88 11.67 -5.58
N LYS A 70 6.11 12.49 -6.31
CA LYS A 70 5.90 13.90 -6.00
C LYS A 70 5.42 14.07 -4.55
N LEU A 71 4.36 13.36 -4.13
CA LEU A 71 3.85 13.42 -2.76
C LEU A 71 4.91 12.99 -1.74
N ILE A 72 5.62 11.89 -1.99
CA ILE A 72 6.64 11.38 -1.07
C ILE A 72 7.79 12.39 -0.89
N ASN A 73 8.29 12.97 -1.98
CA ASN A 73 9.40 13.91 -1.93
C ASN A 73 9.00 15.21 -1.25
N ASN A 74 7.80 15.71 -1.57
CA ASN A 74 7.17 16.85 -0.90
C ASN A 74 7.08 16.66 0.62
N LEU A 75 6.65 15.49 1.09
CA LEU A 75 6.61 15.18 2.52
C LEU A 75 7.99 15.09 3.16
N LYS A 76 8.98 14.54 2.45
CA LYS A 76 10.37 14.43 2.94
C LYS A 76 11.04 15.80 3.12
N MET A 77 10.65 16.78 2.32
CA MET A 77 11.14 18.16 2.39
C MET A 77 10.32 19.01 3.37
N ALA A 78 9.07 18.63 3.65
CA ALA A 78 8.28 19.24 4.71
C ALA A 78 8.85 18.87 6.09
N GLY A 79 8.63 19.73 7.10
CA GLY A 79 9.24 19.62 8.44
C GLY A 79 9.19 18.22 9.10
N SER A 80 9.93 18.04 10.19
CA SER A 80 10.29 16.72 10.78
C SER A 80 9.15 15.69 10.86
N ASN A 81 7.93 16.12 11.21
CA ASN A 81 6.75 15.26 11.29
C ASN A 81 6.29 14.70 9.94
N TYR A 82 6.28 15.52 8.89
CA TYR A 82 5.94 15.11 7.53
C TYR A 82 7.06 14.29 6.91
N LYS A 83 8.31 14.64 7.20
CA LYS A 83 9.48 13.88 6.75
C LYS A 83 9.42 12.42 7.18
N TYR A 84 9.04 12.17 8.44
CA TYR A 84 8.80 10.82 8.94
C TYR A 84 7.74 10.07 8.12
N ILE A 85 6.62 10.72 7.79
CA ILE A 85 5.56 10.14 6.96
C ILE A 85 6.10 9.83 5.55
N GLY A 86 6.83 10.77 4.94
CA GLY A 86 7.42 10.61 3.61
C GLY A 86 8.37 9.42 3.52
N HIS A 87 9.25 9.22 4.51
CA HIS A 87 10.16 8.06 4.53
C HIS A 87 9.41 6.72 4.67
N ARG A 88 8.39 6.65 5.53
CA ARG A 88 7.60 5.42 5.72
C ARG A 88 6.72 5.11 4.52
N LEU A 89 6.14 6.14 3.90
CA LEU A 89 5.35 6.00 2.69
C LEU A 89 6.23 5.54 1.51
N ALA A 90 7.47 6.03 1.42
CA ALA A 90 8.46 5.53 0.48
C ALA A 90 8.79 4.05 0.71
N LYS A 91 8.96 3.63 1.98
CA LYS A 91 9.18 2.22 2.31
C LYS A 91 8.00 1.34 1.91
N LEU A 92 6.76 1.77 2.18
CA LEU A 92 5.56 1.05 1.73
C LEU A 92 5.46 0.96 0.20
N ARG A 93 5.78 2.05 -0.52
CA ARG A 93 5.81 2.04 -1.98
C ARG A 93 6.80 1.01 -2.50
N GLN A 94 7.99 0.93 -1.90
CA GLN A 94 8.99 -0.07 -2.24
C GLN A 94 8.45 -1.50 -2.03
N MET A 95 7.85 -1.77 -0.86
CA MET A 95 7.26 -3.09 -0.57
C MET A 95 6.16 -3.45 -1.57
N ARG A 96 5.27 -2.50 -1.89
CA ARG A 96 4.22 -2.68 -2.89
C ARG A 96 4.78 -2.97 -4.27
N ASN A 97 5.83 -2.26 -4.70
CA ASN A 97 6.43 -2.50 -6.00
C ASN A 97 7.01 -3.92 -6.09
N LYS A 98 7.72 -4.38 -5.05
CA LYS A 98 8.20 -5.77 -5.00
C LYS A 98 7.05 -6.78 -5.04
N ALA A 99 6.00 -6.54 -4.24
CA ALA A 99 4.83 -7.42 -4.17
C ALA A 99 4.07 -7.53 -5.49
N ASP A 100 3.96 -6.43 -6.24
CA ASP A 100 3.20 -6.38 -7.50
C ASP A 100 4.02 -6.85 -8.71
N TYR A 101 5.34 -6.64 -8.73
CA TYR A 101 6.16 -6.86 -9.93
C TYR A 101 7.24 -7.94 -9.81
N ASP A 102 7.76 -8.21 -8.61
CA ASP A 102 8.86 -9.17 -8.45
C ASP A 102 8.29 -10.57 -8.20
N LEU A 103 8.51 -11.48 -9.17
CA LEU A 103 8.05 -12.87 -9.10
C LEU A 103 9.09 -13.76 -8.38
N PRO A 104 8.68 -14.92 -7.83
CA PRO A 104 9.63 -15.91 -7.35
C PRO A 104 10.59 -16.38 -8.46
N PRO A 105 11.85 -16.70 -8.12
CA PRO A 105 12.45 -16.68 -6.79
C PRO A 105 12.97 -15.31 -6.33
N SER A 106 12.89 -14.26 -7.16
CA SER A 106 13.44 -12.93 -6.85
C SER A 106 12.78 -12.27 -5.64
N TYR A 107 11.50 -12.55 -5.39
CA TYR A 107 10.79 -12.10 -4.22
C TYR A 107 9.65 -13.05 -3.87
N SER A 108 9.56 -13.44 -2.60
CA SER A 108 8.46 -14.21 -2.02
C SER A 108 8.09 -13.61 -0.66
N PRO A 109 7.05 -12.77 -0.58
CA PRO A 109 6.70 -12.10 0.66
C PRO A 109 6.08 -13.08 1.66
N THR A 110 6.32 -12.81 2.94
CA THR A 110 5.81 -13.57 4.07
C THR A 110 4.64 -12.87 4.76
N LEU A 111 3.95 -13.59 5.66
CA LEU A 111 2.96 -12.97 6.54
C LEU A 111 3.56 -11.84 7.39
N ASN A 112 4.83 -11.95 7.79
CA ASN A 112 5.52 -10.89 8.53
C ASN A 112 5.70 -9.62 7.69
N ASP A 113 5.94 -9.74 6.38
CA ASP A 113 6.00 -8.59 5.46
C ASP A 113 4.65 -7.89 5.38
N LEU A 114 3.54 -8.65 5.29
CA LEU A 114 2.19 -8.09 5.31
C LEU A 114 1.90 -7.37 6.63
N ILE A 115 2.16 -8.01 7.77
CA ILE A 115 1.96 -7.41 9.10
C ILE A 115 2.79 -6.13 9.23
N TYR A 116 4.02 -6.14 8.73
CA TYR A 116 4.88 -4.96 8.73
C TYR A 116 4.30 -3.83 7.87
N ALA A 117 3.82 -4.13 6.66
CA ALA A 117 3.16 -3.15 5.79
C ALA A 117 1.91 -2.55 6.45
N ILE A 118 1.07 -3.37 7.08
CA ILE A 118 -0.11 -2.91 7.83
C ILE A 118 0.31 -1.98 8.97
N ARG A 119 1.33 -2.35 9.75
CA ARG A 119 1.84 -1.53 10.87
C ARG A 119 2.36 -0.18 10.38
N LEU A 120 3.13 -0.16 9.28
CA LEU A 120 3.59 1.09 8.68
C LEU A 120 2.43 1.98 8.24
N SER A 121 1.42 1.40 7.57
CA SER A 121 0.23 2.12 7.10
C SER A 121 -0.54 2.75 8.27
N LYS A 122 -0.80 1.98 9.33
CA LYS A 122 -1.43 2.46 10.58
C LYS A 122 -0.64 3.58 11.24
N HIS A 123 0.69 3.45 11.34
CA HIS A 123 1.54 4.50 11.93
C HIS A 123 1.53 5.80 11.13
N ILE A 124 1.53 5.70 9.79
CA ILE A 124 1.41 6.86 8.90
C ILE A 124 0.09 7.58 9.16
N MET A 125 -1.04 6.87 9.11
CA MET A 125 -2.37 7.47 9.30
C MET A 125 -2.53 8.08 10.69
N LYS A 126 -2.11 7.37 11.74
CA LYS A 126 -2.13 7.86 13.14
C LYS A 126 -1.28 9.10 13.36
N ARG A 127 -0.12 9.21 12.69
CA ARG A 127 0.71 10.42 12.79
C ARG A 127 0.10 11.56 12.00
N ALA A 128 -0.35 11.29 10.78
CA ALA A 128 -0.96 12.29 9.91
C ALA A 128 -2.22 12.92 10.51
N SER A 129 -3.06 12.15 11.22
CA SER A 129 -4.27 12.68 11.85
C SER A 129 -4.01 13.73 12.95
N LYS A 130 -2.76 13.89 13.40
CA LYS A 130 -2.35 14.86 14.43
C LYS A 130 -1.66 16.10 13.86
N LEU A 131 -1.55 16.20 12.54
CA LEU A 131 -0.84 17.28 11.86
C LEU A 131 -1.84 18.21 11.16
N ARG A 132 -1.42 19.45 10.92
CA ARG A 132 -2.18 20.41 10.12
C ARG A 132 -1.91 20.17 8.64
N TRP A 133 -2.95 20.00 7.83
CA TRP A 133 -2.81 19.76 6.40
C TRP A 133 -3.43 20.88 5.56
N PRO A 134 -2.88 21.19 4.37
CA PRO A 134 -1.57 20.74 3.89
C PRO A 134 -0.42 21.36 4.72
N PRO A 135 0.79 20.78 4.70
CA PRO A 135 1.96 21.39 5.32
C PRO A 135 2.18 22.81 4.78
N SER A 136 2.40 23.81 5.65
CA SER A 136 2.61 25.20 5.21
C SER A 136 3.81 25.37 4.26
N SER A 137 4.79 24.47 4.35
CA SER A 137 5.96 24.44 3.48
C SER A 137 5.67 23.86 2.09
N LEU A 138 4.54 23.18 1.91
CA LEU A 138 4.02 22.84 0.59
C LEU A 138 3.26 24.06 0.11
N GLY A 139 4.01 25.02 -0.43
CA GLY A 139 3.46 26.16 -1.15
C GLY A 139 2.34 25.68 -2.07
N ILE A 140 1.21 26.38 -1.97
CA ILE A 140 -0.06 26.08 -2.62
C ILE A 140 0.22 25.63 -4.06
N PHE A 141 -0.25 24.44 -4.41
CA PHE A 141 -0.17 23.92 -5.77
C PHE A 141 -1.06 24.71 -6.73
#